data_AF-A0A0F1A8Q4-F1
#
_entry.id   AF-A0A0F1A8Q4-F1
#
_cell.length_a   1.000
_cell.length_b   1.000
_cell.length_c   1.000
_cell.angle_alpha   90.00
_cell.angle_beta   90.00
_cell.angle_gamma   90.00
#
_symmetry.space_group_name_H-M   'P 1'
#
loop_
_entity.id
_entity.type
_entity.pdbx_description
1 polymer ?
#
loop_
_entity_poly.entity_id
_entity_poly.type
_entity_poly.pdbx_seq_one_letter_code
_entity_poly.pdbx_strand_id
1 'polypeptide(L)' 'MACIQHTQTRPKYQYRFLALSAIGRNVIHITATTEREAREQSPAGCVMVFAGRLPVQEVRYA' A
#
# COMPACT_ATOMS: atom_id res chain seq x y z
N MET A 1 17.01 27.50 10.16
CA MET A 1 16.16 26.74 9.23
C MET A 1 15.51 25.62 10.03
N ALA A 2 14.34 25.89 10.59
CA ALA A 2 13.56 24.91 11.35
C ALA A 2 12.73 24.09 10.34
N CYS A 3 12.45 22.80 10.50
CA CYS A 3 12.37 22.04 11.72
C CYS A 3 12.55 20.57 11.33
N ILE A 4 13.32 19.83 12.13
CA ILE A 4 13.27 18.37 12.16
C ILE A 4 11.91 18.01 12.76
N GLN A 5 10.84 18.21 11.99
CA GLN A 5 9.51 17.77 12.38
C GLN A 5 9.52 16.27 12.20
N HIS A 6 9.85 15.60 13.29
CA HIS A 6 9.31 14.29 13.59
C HIS A 6 7.78 14.43 13.67
N THR A 7 7.14 14.69 12.54
CA THR A 7 5.70 14.53 12.38
C THR A 7 5.48 13.04 12.48
N GLN A 8 5.20 12.60 13.70
CA GLN A 8 4.47 11.37 13.96
C GLN A 8 3.06 11.52 13.35
N THR A 9 2.97 11.80 12.06
CA THR A 9 1.84 11.44 11.21
C THR A 9 1.98 9.94 11.07
N ARG A 10 1.58 9.19 12.11
CA ARG A 10 1.16 7.80 11.86
C ARG A 10 0.09 7.97 10.80
N PRO A 11 0.26 7.46 9.57
CA PRO A 11 -0.81 7.56 8.60
C PRO A 11 -1.98 6.85 9.27
N LYS A 12 -3.05 7.58 9.65
CA LYS A 12 -4.21 6.93 10.30
C LYS A 12 -4.76 5.84 9.40
N TYR A 13 -4.49 5.96 8.10
CA TYR A 13 -4.87 5.04 7.05
C TYR A 13 -3.82 5.02 5.93
N GLN A 14 -3.60 3.85 5.35
CA GLN A 14 -2.80 3.56 4.15
C GLN A 14 -3.71 2.98 3.06
N TYR A 15 -3.39 3.21 1.79
CA TYR A 15 -4.08 2.53 0.70
C TYR A 15 -3.43 1.17 0.43
N ARG A 16 -4.27 0.16 0.18
CA ARG A 16 -3.82 -1.18 -0.17
C ARG A 16 -4.30 -1.55 -1.55
N PHE A 17 -3.38 -2.03 -2.35
CA PHE A 17 -3.58 -2.52 -3.70
C PHE A 17 -3.10 -3.96 -3.78
N LEU A 18 -3.67 -4.72 -4.70
CA LEU A 18 -3.30 -6.09 -4.99
C LEU A 18 -2.85 -6.15 -6.44
N ALA A 19 -1.63 -6.63 -6.69
CA ALA A 19 -1.20 -7.00 -8.03
C ALA A 19 -1.46 -8.50 -8.22
N LEU A 20 -2.40 -8.81 -9.10
CA LEU A 20 -2.74 -10.18 -9.48
C LEU A 20 -1.92 -10.54 -10.73
N SER A 21 -1.01 -11.51 -10.61
CA SER A 21 -0.26 -11.96 -11.77
C SER A 21 -1.19 -12.62 -12.79
N ALA A 22 -1.08 -12.22 -14.07
CA ALA A 22 -1.81 -12.88 -15.15
C ALA A 22 -1.20 -14.26 -15.51
N ILE A 23 0.05 -14.50 -15.11
CA ILE A 23 0.84 -15.66 -15.52
C ILE A 23 0.91 -16.71 -14.39
N GLY A 24 0.61 -16.34 -13.14
CA GLY A 24 0.60 -17.27 -12.01
C GLY A 24 -0.41 -16.90 -10.94
N ARG A 25 -0.69 -17.82 -10.00
CA ARG A 25 -1.58 -17.58 -8.83
C ARG A 25 -0.93 -16.73 -7.73
N ASN A 26 -0.04 -15.82 -8.09
CA ASN A 26 0.66 -14.96 -7.13
C ASN A 26 -0.11 -13.64 -6.95
N VAL A 27 -0.44 -13.34 -5.70
CA VAL A 27 -1.07 -12.10 -5.27
C VAL A 27 -0.04 -11.29 -4.48
N ILE A 28 0.38 -10.15 -5.02
CA ILE A 28 1.33 -9.27 -4.36
C ILE A 28 0.54 -8.16 -3.67
N HIS A 29 0.76 -7.99 -2.37
CA HIS A 29 0.13 -6.94 -1.59
C HIS A 29 1.01 -5.69 -1.63
N ILE A 30 0.47 -4.61 -2.18
CA ILE A 30 1.16 -3.32 -2.30
C ILE A 30 0.49 -2.33 -1.35
N THR A 31 1.26 -1.75 -0.45
CA THR A 31 0.79 -0.72 0.47
C THR A 31 1.43 0.60 0.06
N ALA A 32 0.62 1.57 -0.32
CA ALA A 32 1.09 2.85 -0.84
C ALA A 32 0.31 4.01 -0.21
N THR A 33 0.91 5.20 -0.20
CA THR A 33 0.23 6.41 0.27
C THR A 33 -0.58 7.06 -0.83
N THR A 34 -0.27 6.76 -2.10
CA THR A 34 -0.94 7.28 -3.29
C THR A 34 -1.13 6.18 -4.36
N GLU A 35 -2.08 6.38 -5.29
CA GLU A 35 -2.27 5.46 -6.43
C GLU A 35 -1.04 5.42 -7.34
N ARG A 36 -0.35 6.55 -7.53
CA ARG A 36 0.84 6.63 -8.39
C ARG A 36 1.96 5.73 -7.86
N GLU A 37 2.26 5.82 -6.57
CA GLU A 37 3.25 4.93 -5.93
C GLU A 37 2.86 3.46 -6.07
N ALA A 38 1.56 3.14 -5.94
CA ALA A 38 1.09 1.77 -6.13
C ALA A 38 1.29 1.26 -7.57
N ARG A 39 1.08 2.12 -8.57
CA ARG A 39 1.32 1.80 -9.98
C ARG A 39 2.80 1.61 -10.30
N GLU A 40 3.69 2.42 -9.73
CA GLU A 40 5.14 2.26 -9.90
C GLU A 40 5.64 0.95 -9.29
N GLN A 41 5.03 0.52 -8.18
CA GLN A 41 5.33 -0.77 -7.55
C GLN A 41 4.67 -1.96 -8.25
N SER A 42 3.76 -1.73 -9.20
CA SER A 42 3.09 -2.80 -9.94
C SER A 42 4.07 -3.47 -10.91
N PRO A 43 4.25 -4.80 -10.84
CA PRO A 43 5.01 -5.52 -11.85
C PRO A 43 4.28 -5.50 -13.21
N ALA A 44 5.05 -5.50 -14.30
CA ALA A 44 4.51 -5.68 -15.64
C ALA A 44 3.83 -7.07 -15.76
N GLY A 45 2.69 -7.14 -16.43
CA GLY A 45 1.92 -8.40 -16.58
C GLY A 45 1.06 -8.78 -15.36
N CYS A 46 0.85 -7.85 -14.43
CA CYS A 46 -0.09 -8.01 -13.32
C CYS A 46 -1.27 -7.04 -13.45
N VAL A 47 -2.46 -7.48 -13.03
CA VAL A 47 -3.66 -6.64 -12.91
C VAL A 47 -3.68 -6.01 -11.53
N MET A 48 -3.77 -4.68 -11.48
CA MET A 48 -3.88 -3.94 -10.23
C MET A 48 -5.32 -3.81 -9.78
N VAL A 49 -5.59 -4.21 -8.54
CA VAL A 49 -6.90 -4.12 -7.88
C VAL A 49 -6.78 -3.23 -6.65
N PHE A 50 -7.65 -2.22 -6.57
CA PHE A 50 -7.77 -1.41 -5.36
C PHE A 50 -8.53 -2.20 -4.29
N ALA A 51 -7.87 -2.54 -3.18
CA ALA A 51 -8.48 -3.31 -2.10
C ALA A 51 -9.15 -2.42 -1.04
N GLY A 52 -8.69 -1.17 -0.88
CA GLY A 52 -9.31 -0.21 0.01
C GLY A 52 -8.29 0.61 0.79
N ARG A 53 -8.82 1.42 1.71
CA ARG A 53 -8.06 2.27 2.63
C ARG A 53 -8.12 1.65 4.03
N LEU A 54 -7.00 1.10 4.49
CA LEU A 54 -6.91 0.37 5.76
C LEU A 54 -6.15 1.19 6.80
N PRO A 55 -6.49 1.09 8.10
CA PRO A 55 -5.68 1.71 9.14
C PRO A 55 -4.28 1.10 9.19
N VAL A 56 -3.25 1.93 9.47
CA VAL A 56 -1.85 1.45 9.64
C VAL A 56 -1.67 0.60 10.90
N GLN A 57 -2.68 0.58 11.78
CA GLN A 57 -2.67 -0.23 12.98
C GLN A 57 -3.13 -1.65 12.63
N GLU A 58 -2.18 -2.58 12.58
CA GLU A 58 -2.49 -4.01 12.52
C GLU A 58 -3.35 -4.39 13.73
N VAL A 59 -4.47 -5.08 13.47
CA VAL A 59 -5.27 -5.69 14.52
C VAL A 59 -4.39 -6.78 15.12
N ARG A 60 -3.82 -6.52 16.31
CA ARG A 60 -3.23 -7.58 17.14
C ARG A 60 -4.39 -8.45 17.60
N TYR A 61 -4.56 -9.60 16.97
CA TYR A 61 -5.34 -10.67 17.59
C TYR A 61 -4.58 -11.09 18.85
N ALA A 62 -5.25 -11.00 19.99
CA ALA A 62 -4.76 -11.49 21.28
C ALA A 62 -4.92 -13.01 21.36
#